data_AF-A0A8S3GCK3-F1
#
_entry.id   AF-A0A8S3GCK3-F1
#
_cell.length_a   1.000
_cell.length_b   1.000
_cell.length_c   1.000
_cell.angle_alpha   90.00
_cell.angle_beta   90.00
_cell.angle_gamma   90.00
#
_symmetry.space_group_name_H-M   'P 1'
#
loop_
_entity.id
_entity.type
_entity.pdbx_description
1 polymer ?
#
loop_
_entity_poly.entity_id
_entity_poly.type
_entity_poly.pdbx_seq_one_letter_code
_entity_poly.pdbx_strand_id
1 'polypeptide(L)'
;MLNLVIIFIIVTCINSVRSDCPCPDISLCAPLQTEPRHEKVAFMVSDSNWRSYDYSQLTTIVICTNDIDPQLLCLAHSRQVRLVWIANYDVKQLSNSTARTEWVNRQVDNVKRTYTDGVNLDMEDEIPYTSDAAHKYTELVQELSNLIHVEVPGSM
;
A
#
# COMPACT_ATOMS: atom_id res chain seq x y z
N MET A 1 33.45 -40.67 -40.68
CA MET A 1 32.44 -39.60 -40.87
C MET A 1 31.82 -39.33 -39.52
N LEU A 2 32.20 -38.24 -38.85
CA LEU A 2 31.68 -37.89 -37.52
C LEU A 2 30.86 -36.60 -37.67
N ASN A 3 29.53 -36.72 -37.55
CA ASN A 3 28.61 -35.59 -37.65
C ASN A 3 28.65 -34.80 -36.33
N LEU A 4 29.09 -33.54 -36.39
CA LEU A 4 29.05 -32.62 -35.27
C LEU A 4 27.68 -31.93 -35.25
N VAL A 5 26.83 -32.28 -34.28
CA VAL A 5 25.55 -31.61 -34.05
C VAL A 5 25.80 -30.43 -33.10
N ILE A 6 25.61 -29.20 -33.60
CA ILE A 6 25.70 -27.98 -32.80
C ILE A 6 24.30 -27.69 -32.24
N ILE A 7 24.16 -27.81 -30.92
CA ILE A 7 22.93 -27.46 -30.20
C ILE A 7 23.00 -25.97 -29.84
N PHE A 8 22.17 -25.15 -30.46
CA PHE A 8 21.94 -23.77 -30.04
C PHE A 8 20.97 -23.76 -28.86
N ILE A 9 21.49 -23.45 -27.67
CA ILE A 9 20.65 -23.18 -26.48
C ILE A 9 20.16 -21.75 -26.60
N ILE A 10 18.88 -21.58 -26.95
CA ILE A 10 18.19 -20.29 -26.90
C ILE A 10 17.83 -20.01 -25.44
N VAL A 11 18.62 -19.15 -24.80
CA VAL A 11 18.28 -18.61 -23.47
C VAL A 11 17.22 -17.53 -23.67
N THR A 12 15.95 -17.90 -23.52
CA THR A 12 14.87 -16.92 -23.39
C THR A 12 14.95 -16.26 -22.01
N CYS A 13 15.44 -15.02 -21.96
CA CYS A 13 15.27 -14.18 -20.78
C CYS A 13 13.77 -13.93 -20.58
N ILE A 14 13.19 -14.54 -19.56
CA ILE A 14 11.83 -14.20 -19.11
C ILE A 14 11.97 -12.82 -18.47
N ASN A 15 11.59 -11.76 -19.19
CA ASN A 15 11.41 -10.44 -18.60
C ASN A 15 10.27 -10.57 -17.59
N SER A 16 10.61 -10.69 -16.31
CA SER A 16 9.66 -10.35 -15.25
C SER A 16 9.32 -8.88 -15.43
N VAL A 17 8.08 -8.57 -15.78
CA VAL A 17 7.55 -7.20 -15.67
C VAL A 17 7.46 -6.90 -14.19
N ARG A 18 8.60 -6.50 -13.60
CA ARG A 18 8.58 -5.76 -12.34
C ARG A 18 7.93 -4.43 -12.70
N SER A 19 6.91 -4.01 -11.96
CA SER A 19 6.55 -2.59 -12.00
C SER A 19 7.85 -1.84 -11.75
N ASP A 20 8.28 -1.00 -12.69
CA ASP A 20 9.48 -0.21 -12.48
C ASP A 20 9.12 0.90 -11.50
N CYS A 21 9.95 1.08 -10.47
CA CYS A 21 9.82 2.20 -9.55
C CYS A 21 9.75 3.50 -10.38
N PRO A 22 8.72 4.34 -10.19
CA PRO A 22 8.57 5.51 -11.05
C PRO A 22 9.46 6.69 -10.62
N CYS A 23 10.20 6.55 -9.52
CA CYS A 23 11.05 7.60 -9.01
C CYS A 23 12.42 7.64 -9.68
N PRO A 24 12.96 8.85 -9.96
CA PRO A 24 14.33 8.99 -10.47
C PRO A 24 15.39 8.37 -9.56
N ASP A 25 15.17 8.49 -8.24
CA ASP A 25 15.92 7.75 -7.23
C ASP A 25 15.12 6.52 -6.82
N ILE A 26 15.59 5.33 -7.20
CA ILE A 26 14.93 4.06 -6.94
C ILE A 26 14.81 3.73 -5.45
N SER A 27 15.66 4.33 -4.60
CA SER A 27 15.57 4.15 -3.15
C SER A 27 14.29 4.75 -2.57
N LEU A 28 13.67 5.71 -3.26
CA LEU A 28 12.40 6.32 -2.87
C LEU A 28 11.21 5.37 -3.00
N CYS A 29 11.36 4.22 -3.65
CA CYS A 29 10.32 3.19 -3.69
C CYS A 29 10.45 2.14 -2.59
N ALA A 30 11.47 2.25 -1.73
CA ALA A 30 11.56 1.41 -0.54
C ALA A 30 10.57 1.91 0.53
N PRO A 31 9.96 1.00 1.33
CA PRO A 31 9.11 1.40 2.45
C PRO A 31 9.84 2.33 3.41
N LEU A 32 9.19 3.43 3.81
CA LEU A 32 9.82 4.40 4.69
C LEU A 32 10.06 3.84 6.09
N GLN A 33 11.32 3.83 6.51
CA GLN A 33 11.70 3.55 7.89
C GLN A 33 11.78 4.87 8.65
N THR A 34 10.79 5.15 9.50
CA THR A 34 10.83 6.34 10.35
C THR A 34 10.76 5.97 11.82
N GLU A 35 11.49 6.71 12.64
CA GLU A 35 11.32 6.67 14.08
C GLU A 35 9.95 7.22 14.50
N PRO A 36 9.49 6.89 15.73
CA PRO A 36 8.32 7.53 16.34
C PRO A 36 8.46 9.06 16.34
N ARG A 37 7.39 9.75 15.92
CA ARG A 37 7.35 11.22 15.79
C ARG A 37 5.93 11.74 15.99
N HIS A 38 5.80 13.04 16.27
CA HIS A 38 4.48 13.68 16.32
C HIS A 38 3.88 13.74 14.91
N GLU A 39 2.73 13.07 14.73
CA GLU A 39 2.11 12.95 13.42
C GLU A 39 1.32 14.19 13.02
N LYS A 40 1.48 14.57 11.75
CA LYS A 40 0.71 15.61 11.06
C LYS A 40 0.22 15.01 9.76
N VAL A 41 -1.09 14.77 9.69
CA VAL A 41 -1.75 14.04 8.62
C VAL A 41 -2.51 15.00 7.72
N ALA A 42 -2.38 14.84 6.40
CA ALA A 42 -3.21 15.51 5.41
C ALA A 42 -4.03 14.49 4.62
N PHE A 43 -5.21 14.88 4.13
CA PHE A 43 -6.06 14.05 3.27
C PHE A 43 -6.05 14.59 1.85
N MET A 44 -5.50 13.83 0.91
CA MET A 44 -5.51 14.13 -0.51
C MET A 44 -6.87 13.75 -1.11
N VAL A 45 -7.81 14.70 -1.07
CA VAL A 45 -9.19 14.55 -1.56
C VAL A 45 -9.36 14.88 -3.05
N SER A 46 -8.29 15.26 -3.74
CA SER A 46 -8.26 15.46 -5.20
C SER A 46 -6.86 15.21 -5.76
N ASP A 47 -6.76 14.91 -7.06
CA ASP A 47 -5.50 14.56 -7.73
C ASP A 47 -4.47 15.71 -7.80
N SER A 48 -4.81 16.90 -7.30
CA SER A 48 -3.98 18.10 -7.41
C SER A 48 -3.69 18.85 -6.13
N ASN A 49 -4.48 18.67 -5.05
CA ASN A 49 -4.32 19.47 -3.83
C ASN A 49 -2.99 19.21 -3.09
N TRP A 50 -2.40 18.03 -3.27
CA TRP A 50 -1.11 17.66 -2.66
C TRP A 50 0.06 18.58 -3.06
N ARG A 51 -0.06 19.29 -4.18
CA ARG A 51 0.98 20.19 -4.70
C ARG A 51 1.18 21.43 -3.83
N SER A 52 0.18 21.83 -3.05
CA SER A 52 0.24 23.03 -2.19
C SER A 52 0.57 22.71 -0.73
N TYR A 53 0.78 21.44 -0.39
CA TYR A 53 1.10 21.04 0.97
C TYR A 53 2.50 21.51 1.41
N ASP A 54 2.61 21.83 2.70
CA ASP A 54 3.88 22.08 3.34
C ASP A 54 4.51 20.76 3.84
N TYR A 55 5.31 20.15 2.97
CA TYR A 55 6.03 18.89 3.27
C TYR A 55 7.05 19.01 4.40
N SER A 56 7.39 20.22 4.86
CA SER A 56 8.24 20.39 6.05
C SER A 56 7.50 20.10 7.35
N GLN A 57 6.16 20.07 7.31
CA GLN A 57 5.32 19.84 8.46
C GLN A 57 4.65 18.46 8.43
N LEU A 58 4.30 17.95 7.26
CA LEU A 58 3.56 16.69 7.18
C LEU A 58 4.42 15.50 7.55
N THR A 59 3.78 14.48 8.12
CA THR A 59 4.36 13.16 8.33
C THR A 59 3.68 12.08 7.51
N THR A 60 2.41 12.28 7.17
CA THR A 60 1.56 11.32 6.47
C THR A 60 0.57 12.04 5.57
N ILE A 61 0.31 11.48 4.39
CA ILE A 61 -0.77 11.88 3.50
C ILE A 61 -1.65 10.65 3.25
N VAL A 62 -2.94 10.78 3.55
CA VAL A 62 -3.97 9.79 3.21
C VAL A 62 -4.43 10.05 1.78
N ILE A 63 -4.38 9.02 0.94
CA ILE A 63 -4.83 9.06 -0.45
C ILE A 63 -6.32 8.73 -0.49
N CYS A 64 -7.15 9.72 -0.81
CA CYS A 64 -8.61 9.58 -0.89
C CYS A 64 -9.13 9.52 -2.33
N THR A 65 -8.23 9.33 -3.28
CA THR A 65 -8.51 9.21 -4.72
C THR A 65 -8.31 7.76 -5.17
N ASN A 66 -8.62 7.45 -6.43
CA ASN A 66 -8.48 6.09 -6.96
C ASN A 66 -7.08 5.77 -7.51
N ASP A 67 -6.22 6.80 -7.62
CA ASP A 67 -4.88 6.67 -8.19
C ASP A 67 -3.93 7.67 -7.53
N ILE A 68 -2.63 7.41 -7.69
CA ILE A 68 -1.54 8.23 -7.16
C ILE A 68 -0.66 8.72 -8.32
N ASP A 69 -0.47 10.04 -8.39
CA ASP A 69 0.52 10.65 -9.27
C ASP A 69 1.93 10.19 -8.83
N PRO A 70 2.75 9.57 -9.70
CA PRO A 70 4.07 9.13 -9.30
C PRO A 70 4.98 10.25 -8.79
N GLN A 71 4.75 11.50 -9.21
CA GLN A 71 5.49 12.64 -8.66
C GLN A 71 5.19 12.87 -7.17
N LEU A 72 3.95 12.59 -6.72
CA LEU A 72 3.60 12.66 -5.30
C LEU A 72 4.38 11.62 -4.50
N LEU A 73 4.43 10.36 -4.97
CA LEU A 73 5.21 9.29 -4.33
C LEU A 73 6.66 9.74 -4.08
N CYS A 74 7.33 10.18 -5.14
CA CYS A 74 8.74 10.53 -5.06
C CYS A 74 8.97 11.78 -4.21
N LEU A 75 8.11 12.79 -4.33
CA LEU A 75 8.22 13.98 -3.50
C LEU A 75 8.01 13.65 -2.02
N ALA A 76 6.94 12.94 -1.67
CA ALA A 76 6.62 12.58 -0.31
C ALA A 76 7.75 11.77 0.33
N HIS A 77 8.24 10.72 -0.33
CA HIS A 77 9.31 9.87 0.20
C HIS A 77 10.65 10.62 0.32
N SER A 78 10.96 11.52 -0.63
CA SER A 78 12.14 12.38 -0.52
C SER A 78 12.10 13.33 0.70
N ARG A 79 10.90 13.58 1.23
CA ARG A 79 10.64 14.38 2.43
C ARG A 79 10.27 13.54 3.65
N GLN A 80 10.44 12.22 3.58
CA GLN A 80 10.11 11.29 4.65
C GLN A 80 8.63 11.39 5.11
N VAL A 81 7.74 11.69 4.17
CA VAL A 81 6.28 11.75 4.37
C VAL A 81 5.67 10.44 3.88
N ARG A 82 4.94 9.76 4.76
CA ARG A 82 4.25 8.52 4.42
C ARG A 82 3.06 8.76 3.52
N LEU A 83 2.74 7.79 2.67
CA LEU A 83 1.53 7.74 1.87
C LEU A 83 0.72 6.52 2.25
N VAL A 84 -0.55 6.69 2.61
CA VAL A 84 -1.43 5.58 2.99
C VAL A 84 -2.71 5.61 2.20
N TRP A 85 -3.19 4.45 1.75
CA TRP A 85 -4.47 4.37 1.05
C TRP A 85 -5.63 4.47 2.02
N ILE A 86 -6.63 5.30 1.73
CA ILE A 86 -7.90 5.19 2.44
C ILE A 86 -8.55 3.86 2.07
N ALA A 87 -9.10 3.16 3.05
CA ALA A 87 -9.80 1.91 2.81
C ALA A 87 -11.01 1.75 3.72
N ASN A 88 -12.07 1.17 3.17
CA ASN A 88 -13.28 0.81 3.90
C ASN A 88 -13.65 -0.64 3.54
N TYR A 89 -14.44 -1.29 4.39
CA TYR A 89 -14.84 -2.68 4.26
C TYR A 89 -16.35 -2.82 4.49
N ASP A 90 -17.03 -3.63 3.66
CA ASP A 90 -18.47 -3.87 3.82
C ASP A 90 -18.76 -4.58 5.15
N VAL A 91 -19.43 -3.87 6.06
CA VAL A 91 -19.81 -4.39 7.39
C VAL A 91 -20.60 -5.71 7.31
N LYS A 92 -21.32 -5.95 6.20
CA LYS A 92 -22.10 -7.19 6.00
C LYS A 92 -21.21 -8.41 5.73
N GLN A 93 -19.97 -8.19 5.29
CA GLN A 93 -19.00 -9.25 5.03
C GLN A 93 -18.07 -9.51 6.23
N LEU A 94 -18.20 -8.77 7.33
CA LEU A 94 -17.29 -8.91 8.47
C LEU A 94 -17.22 -10.34 9.00
N SER A 95 -18.33 -11.09 9.01
CA SER A 95 -18.31 -12.50 9.47
C SER A 95 -17.78 -13.50 8.42
N ASN A 96 -17.54 -13.08 7.18
CA ASN A 96 -17.04 -13.91 6.10
C ASN A 96 -15.50 -13.85 6.07
N SER A 97 -14.84 -14.79 6.74
CA SER A 97 -13.38 -14.83 6.85
C SER A 97 -12.68 -14.88 5.48
N THR A 98 -13.23 -15.59 4.50
CA THR A 98 -12.65 -15.65 3.15
C THR A 98 -12.68 -14.25 2.51
N ALA A 99 -13.81 -13.55 2.57
CA ALA A 99 -13.92 -12.21 2.02
C ALA A 99 -13.00 -11.21 2.73
N ARG A 100 -12.81 -11.33 4.05
CA ARG A 100 -11.84 -10.52 4.81
C ARG A 100 -10.42 -10.76 4.33
N THR A 101 -9.98 -12.01 4.33
CA THR A 101 -8.63 -12.37 3.92
C THR A 101 -8.33 -11.96 2.48
N GLU A 102 -9.27 -12.14 1.54
CA GLU A 102 -9.10 -11.67 0.17
C GLU A 102 -8.99 -10.15 0.09
N TRP A 103 -9.79 -9.41 0.86
CA TRP A 103 -9.72 -7.96 0.91
C TRP A 103 -8.39 -7.48 1.51
N VAL A 104 -7.91 -8.11 2.59
CA VAL A 104 -6.62 -7.81 3.23
C VAL A 104 -5.47 -7.99 2.23
N ASN A 105 -5.44 -9.11 1.51
CA ASN A 105 -4.44 -9.34 0.48
C ASN A 105 -4.48 -8.26 -0.61
N ARG A 106 -5.67 -7.86 -1.07
CA ARG A 106 -5.81 -6.77 -2.05
C ARG A 106 -5.27 -5.44 -1.54
N GLN A 107 -5.46 -5.10 -0.26
CA GLN A 107 -4.90 -3.86 0.29
C GLN A 107 -3.36 -3.92 0.32
N VAL A 108 -2.79 -5.02 0.80
CA VAL A 108 -1.33 -5.20 0.86
C VAL A 108 -0.71 -5.21 -0.54
N ASP A 109 -1.34 -5.90 -1.50
CA ASP A 109 -0.90 -5.88 -2.90
C ASP A 109 -0.99 -4.48 -3.51
N ASN A 110 -2.02 -3.70 -3.15
CA ASN A 110 -2.13 -2.31 -3.60
C ASN A 110 -0.96 -1.48 -3.08
N VAL A 111 -0.67 -1.54 -1.77
CA VAL A 111 0.45 -0.85 -1.14
C VAL A 111 1.79 -1.21 -1.81
N LYS A 112 2.06 -2.51 -2.00
CA LYS A 112 3.28 -3.00 -2.65
C LYS A 112 3.41 -2.53 -4.10
N ARG A 113 2.32 -2.59 -4.86
CA ARG A 113 2.28 -2.20 -6.27
C ARG A 113 2.47 -0.69 -6.46
N THR A 114 2.02 0.12 -5.50
CA THR A 114 2.11 1.57 -5.56
C THR A 114 3.26 2.15 -4.75
N TYR A 115 4.09 1.30 -4.13
CA TYR A 115 5.21 1.68 -3.25
C TYR A 115 4.82 2.63 -2.11
N THR A 116 3.56 2.60 -1.68
CA THR A 116 3.08 3.42 -0.57
C THR A 116 3.38 2.72 0.76
N ASP A 117 3.06 3.38 1.86
CA ASP A 117 3.50 2.97 3.19
C ASP A 117 2.40 2.31 4.02
N GLY A 118 1.16 2.19 3.55
CA GLY A 118 0.13 1.70 4.45
C GLY A 118 -1.32 1.88 4.03
N VAL A 119 -2.20 1.67 5.01
CA VAL A 119 -3.65 1.75 4.86
C VAL A 119 -4.28 2.51 6.03
N ASN A 120 -5.04 3.56 5.73
CA ASN A 120 -5.91 4.24 6.68
C ASN A 120 -7.32 3.65 6.60
N LEU A 121 -7.70 2.84 7.59
CA LEU A 121 -9.08 2.33 7.71
C LEU A 121 -10.04 3.47 8.08
N ASP A 122 -10.93 3.80 7.17
CA ASP A 122 -11.97 4.83 7.35
C ASP A 122 -13.35 4.17 7.26
N MET A 123 -13.74 3.51 8.36
CA MET A 123 -15.03 2.84 8.49
C MET A 123 -16.02 3.73 9.25
N GLU A 124 -17.05 4.19 8.55
CA GLU A 124 -18.11 5.02 9.13
C GLU A 124 -19.49 4.33 9.16
N ASP A 125 -19.59 3.11 8.62
CA ASP A 125 -20.84 2.34 8.61
C ASP A 125 -21.23 1.86 10.00
N GLU A 126 -22.54 1.90 10.30
CA GLU A 126 -23.06 1.47 11.59
C GLU A 126 -22.83 -0.03 11.82
N ILE A 127 -22.19 -0.35 12.95
CA ILE A 127 -22.11 -1.70 13.49
C ILE A 127 -23.10 -1.80 14.65
N PRO A 128 -24.12 -2.67 14.57
CA PRO A 128 -25.07 -2.83 15.67
C PRO A 128 -24.36 -3.24 16.96
N TYR A 129 -24.60 -2.54 18.07
CA TYR A 129 -23.92 -2.76 19.35
C TYR A 129 -24.00 -4.19 19.89
N THR A 130 -25.09 -4.90 19.60
CA THR A 130 -25.31 -6.28 20.05
C THR A 130 -24.74 -7.34 19.10
N SER A 131 -24.14 -6.93 17.98
CA SER A 131 -23.62 -7.84 16.96
C SER A 131 -22.17 -8.24 17.24
N ASP A 132 -21.82 -9.47 16.84
CA ASP A 132 -20.43 -9.94 16.83
C ASP A 132 -19.55 -9.19 15.81
N ALA A 133 -20.14 -8.33 14.98
CA ALA A 133 -19.44 -7.61 13.92
C ALA A 133 -18.36 -6.66 14.46
N ALA A 134 -18.49 -6.14 15.69
CA ALA A 134 -17.41 -5.37 16.32
C ALA A 134 -16.15 -6.22 16.59
N HIS A 135 -16.34 -7.47 17.06
CA HIS A 135 -15.23 -8.42 17.20
C HIS A 135 -14.67 -8.82 15.84
N LYS A 136 -15.53 -9.04 14.84
CA LYS A 136 -15.10 -9.33 13.48
C LYS A 136 -14.36 -8.18 12.79
N TYR A 137 -14.68 -6.93 13.13
CA TYR A 137 -13.89 -5.78 12.70
C TYR A 137 -12.51 -5.77 13.35
N THR A 138 -12.42 -6.11 14.64
CA THR A 138 -11.11 -6.26 15.31
C THR A 138 -10.28 -7.37 14.65
N GLU A 139 -10.89 -8.50 14.29
CA GLU A 139 -10.23 -9.56 13.50
C GLU A 139 -9.73 -9.03 12.16
N LEU A 140 -10.54 -8.25 11.42
CA LEU A 140 -10.12 -7.63 10.15
C LEU A 140 -8.90 -6.72 10.33
N VAL A 141 -8.91 -5.84 11.33
CA VAL A 141 -7.79 -4.93 11.62
C VAL A 141 -6.54 -5.71 11.98
N GLN A 142 -6.67 -6.77 12.78
CA GLN A 142 -5.54 -7.61 13.17
C GLN A 142 -4.97 -8.40 11.97
N GLU A 143 -5.84 -8.97 11.12
CA GLU A 143 -5.43 -9.66 9.89
C GLU A 143 -4.64 -8.72 8.97
N LEU A 144 -5.14 -7.49 8.75
CA LEU A 144 -4.46 -6.48 7.95
C LEU A 144 -3.12 -6.07 8.57
N SER A 145 -3.12 -5.66 9.84
CA SER A 145 -1.91 -5.20 10.53
C SER A 145 -0.81 -6.26 10.54
N ASN A 146 -1.15 -7.53 10.82
CA ASN A 146 -0.19 -8.62 10.81
C ASN A 146 0.43 -8.81 9.42
N LEU A 147 -0.39 -8.86 8.37
CA LEU A 147 0.11 -9.13 7.03
C LEU A 147 0.94 -7.95 6.50
N ILE A 148 0.44 -6.72 6.66
CA ILE A 148 1.10 -5.54 6.09
C ILE A 148 2.45 -5.28 6.73
N HIS A 149 2.61 -5.46 8.05
CA HIS A 149 3.90 -5.28 8.71
C HIS A 149 4.94 -6.35 8.33
N VAL A 150 4.48 -7.55 7.92
CA VAL A 150 5.36 -8.62 7.42
C VAL A 150 5.80 -8.32 5.97
N GLU A 151 4.86 -7.94 5.11
CA GLU A 151 5.09 -7.77 3.67
C GLU A 151 5.68 -6.40 3.30
N VAL A 152 5.42 -5.38 4.13
CA VAL A 152 5.86 -3.99 3.95
C VAL A 152 6.46 -3.50 5.27
N PRO A 153 7.73 -3.82 5.57
CA PRO A 153 8.37 -3.40 6.82
C PRO A 153 8.33 -1.89 7.00
N GLY A 154 7.94 -1.40 8.18
CA GLY A 154 7.78 0.03 8.45
C GLY A 154 6.44 0.64 8.03
N SER A 155 5.50 -0.20 7.56
CA SER A 155 4.17 0.23 7.16
C SER A 155 3.34 0.83 8.30
N MET A 156 2.35 1.63 7.90
CA MET A 156 1.32 2.25 8.74
C MET A 156 -0.04 1.60 8.55
#